data_AF-A0A521KU06-F1
#
_entry.id   AF-A0A521KU06-F1
#
_cell.length_a   1.000
_cell.length_b   1.000
_cell.length_c   1.000
_cell.angle_alpha   90.00
_cell.angle_beta   90.00
_cell.angle_gamma   90.00
#
_symmetry.space_group_name_H-M   'P 1'
#
loop_
_entity.id
_entity.type
_entity.pdbx_description
1 polymer ?
#
loop_
_entity_poly.entity_id
_entity_poly.type
_entity_poly.pdbx_seq_one_letter_code
_entity_poly.pdbx_strand_id
1 'polypeptide(L)'
;MADTANGFNSIARGIDSTKIVLWLNEHFGELKTADGKPFMDTSVYQQNKVKVAGVVTLYKRNAATFGDDIQKLNTNRHTIGEATTSPDYTLMEKQRIKTFGRDVFDQLRAVPW
;
A
#
# COMPACT_ATOMS: atom_id res chain seq x y z
N MET A 1 -1.21 15.73 3.26
CA MET A 1 -2.15 15.30 2.19
C MET A 1 -2.05 16.15 0.93
N ALA A 2 -1.91 17.47 1.03
CA ALA A 2 -1.75 18.35 -0.14
C ALA A 2 -0.62 17.89 -1.07
N ASP A 3 0.55 17.54 -0.52
CA ASP A 3 1.69 17.06 -1.32
C ASP A 3 1.39 15.75 -2.07
N THR A 4 0.70 14.80 -1.42
CA THR A 4 0.29 13.53 -2.04
C THR A 4 -0.70 13.77 -3.18
N ALA A 5 -1.69 14.66 -2.98
CA ALA A 5 -2.66 15.01 -4.00
C ALA A 5 -2.00 15.74 -5.19
N ASN A 6 -1.10 16.67 -4.91
CA ASN A 6 -0.35 17.40 -5.94
C ASN A 6 0.55 16.47 -6.76
N GLY A 7 1.28 15.57 -6.09
CA GLY A 7 2.12 14.57 -6.75
C GLY A 7 1.30 13.65 -7.66
N PHE A 8 0.18 13.13 -7.16
CA PHE A 8 -0.73 12.32 -7.98
C PHE A 8 -1.28 13.09 -9.19
N ASN A 9 -1.74 14.33 -8.99
CA ASN A 9 -2.27 15.15 -10.09
C ASN A 9 -1.22 15.41 -11.18
N SER A 10 0.02 15.72 -10.78
CA SER A 10 1.13 15.95 -11.71
C SER A 10 1.44 14.70 -12.54
N ILE A 11 1.51 13.52 -11.91
CA ILE A 11 1.73 12.25 -12.61
C ILE A 11 0.55 11.92 -13.53
N ALA A 12 -0.67 12.05 -13.04
CA ALA A 12 -1.87 11.74 -13.81
C ALA A 12 -2.03 12.64 -15.04
N ARG A 13 -1.60 13.91 -14.98
CA ARG A 13 -1.60 14.81 -16.14
C ARG A 13 -0.47 14.53 -17.13
N GLY A 14 0.68 14.04 -16.67
CA GLY A 14 1.83 13.76 -17.52
C GLY A 14 1.80 12.41 -18.25
N ILE A 15 0.84 11.54 -17.95
CA ILE A 15 0.73 10.19 -18.53
C ILE A 15 -0.60 10.07 -19.27
N ASP A 16 -0.56 9.79 -20.57
CA ASP A 16 -1.76 9.73 -21.41
C ASP A 16 -2.23 8.32 -21.75
N SER A 17 -1.33 7.36 -21.96
CA SER A 17 -1.66 6.01 -22.44
C SER A 17 -1.46 4.88 -21.43
N THR A 18 -1.05 5.19 -20.20
CA THR A 18 -0.76 4.18 -19.17
C THR A 18 -1.68 4.34 -17.97
N LYS A 19 -2.17 3.22 -17.45
CA LYS A 19 -2.95 3.20 -16.21
C LYS A 19 -2.04 3.32 -14.99
N ILE A 20 -2.54 4.00 -13.96
CA ILE A 20 -1.86 4.24 -12.70
C ILE A 20 -2.40 3.27 -11.66
N VAL A 21 -1.51 2.61 -10.91
CA VAL A 21 -1.88 1.94 -9.66
C VAL A 21 -1.51 2.87 -8.51
N LEU A 22 -2.52 3.33 -7.78
CA LEU A 22 -2.32 4.28 -6.69
C LEU A 22 -2.04 3.54 -5.38
N TRP A 23 -0.89 3.80 -4.77
CA TRP A 23 -0.53 3.23 -3.46
C TRP A 23 -0.82 4.24 -2.35
N LEU A 24 -1.72 3.88 -1.43
CA LEU A 24 -2.04 4.67 -0.24
C LEU A 24 -1.32 4.05 0.97
N ASN A 25 -0.44 4.82 1.61
CA ASN A 25 0.34 4.32 2.76
C ASN A 25 -0.08 4.99 4.06
N GLU A 26 -0.71 4.23 4.95
CA GLU A 26 -1.23 4.73 6.23
C GLU A 26 -0.20 4.73 7.36
N HIS A 27 1.10 4.60 7.06
CA HIS A 27 2.18 4.66 8.04
C HIS A 27 2.08 5.90 8.94
N PHE A 28 1.69 7.05 8.38
CA PHE A 28 1.50 8.31 9.09
C PHE A 28 0.03 8.60 9.44
N GLY A 29 -0.82 7.57 9.46
CA GLY A 29 -2.27 7.69 9.63
C GLY A 29 -3.03 7.56 8.31
N GLU A 30 -4.35 7.43 8.42
CA GLU A 30 -5.23 7.28 7.27
C GLU A 30 -5.12 8.50 6.34
N LEU A 31 -5.18 8.27 5.03
CA LEU A 31 -5.17 9.35 4.03
C LEU A 31 -6.55 10.01 3.97
N LYS A 32 -6.78 10.91 4.94
CA LYS A 32 -7.98 11.73 5.07
C LYS A 32 -7.67 13.21 4.91
N THR A 33 -8.64 13.95 4.36
CA THR A 33 -8.62 15.41 4.28
C THR A 33 -8.76 16.03 5.68
N ALA A 34 -8.53 17.34 5.79
CA ALA A 34 -8.74 18.07 7.05
C ALA A 34 -10.20 17.97 7.55
N ASP A 35 -11.17 17.83 6.64
CA ASP A 35 -12.59 17.57 6.93
C ASP A 35 -12.93 16.07 7.07
N GLY A 36 -11.93 15.19 7.13
CA GLY A 36 -12.09 13.77 7.45
C GLY A 36 -12.49 12.87 6.26
N LYS A 37 -12.60 13.42 5.05
CA LYS A 37 -12.96 12.64 3.86
C LYS A 37 -11.80 11.77 3.39
N PRO A 38 -12.04 10.53 2.96
CA PRO A 38 -11.03 9.72 2.30
C PRO A 38 -10.40 10.42 1.09
N PHE A 39 -9.14 10.10 0.79
CA PHE A 39 -8.46 10.60 -0.42
C PHE A 39 -9.26 10.39 -1.71
N MET A 40 -9.97 9.26 -1.78
CA MET A 40 -10.79 8.87 -2.92
C MET A 40 -11.99 9.80 -3.14
N ASP A 41 -12.39 10.56 -2.13
CA ASP A 41 -13.51 11.51 -2.24
C ASP A 41 -13.03 12.93 -2.62
N THR A 42 -11.72 13.12 -2.78
CA THR A 42 -11.17 14.41 -3.18
C THR A 42 -11.43 14.72 -4.65
N SER A 43 -11.60 16.00 -4.97
CA SER A 43 -11.77 16.46 -6.36
C SER A 43 -10.63 16.04 -7.27
N VAL A 44 -9.40 16.05 -6.75
CA VAL A 44 -8.19 15.64 -7.48
C VAL A 44 -8.26 14.16 -7.89
N TYR A 45 -8.69 13.28 -6.98
CA TYR A 45 -8.91 11.87 -7.32
C TYR A 45 -10.01 11.73 -8.37
N GLN A 46 -11.17 12.35 -8.15
CA GLN A 46 -12.32 12.20 -9.04
C GLN A 46 -12.02 12.67 -10.47
N GLN A 47 -11.27 13.75 -10.64
CA GLN A 47 -10.86 14.28 -11.95
C GLN A 47 -9.94 13.31 -12.72
N ASN A 48 -9.15 12.49 -12.01
CA ASN A 48 -8.15 11.63 -12.61
C ASN A 48 -8.48 10.13 -12.49
N LYS A 49 -9.62 9.77 -11.89
CA LYS A 49 -10.02 8.38 -11.59
C LYS A 49 -9.99 7.46 -12.80
N VAL A 50 -10.33 7.97 -13.99
CA VAL A 50 -10.31 7.19 -15.25
C VAL A 50 -8.92 6.67 -15.62
N LYS A 51 -7.85 7.33 -15.14
CA LYS A 51 -6.46 6.94 -15.35
C LYS A 51 -5.99 5.91 -14.31
N VAL A 52 -6.75 5.66 -13.25
CA VAL A 52 -6.38 4.73 -12.18
C VAL A 52 -6.92 3.33 -12.51
N ALA A 53 -6.04 2.33 -12.65
CA ALA A 53 -6.44 0.93 -12.81
C ALA A 53 -6.90 0.33 -11.48
N GLY A 54 -6.24 0.69 -10.38
CA GLY A 54 -6.59 0.21 -9.06
C GLY A 54 -5.89 0.98 -7.95
N VAL A 55 -6.33 0.73 -6.73
CA VAL A 55 -5.77 1.32 -5.52
C VAL A 55 -5.32 0.22 -4.59
N VAL A 56 -4.10 0.35 -4.07
CA VAL A 56 -3.52 -0.55 -3.08
C VAL A 56 -3.27 0.24 -1.80
N THR A 57 -3.91 -0.16 -0.72
CA THR A 57 -3.74 0.44 0.60
C THR A 57 -2.83 -0.41 1.45
N LEU A 58 -1.72 0.19 1.90
CA LEU A 58 -0.90 -0.31 2.99
C LEU A 58 -1.52 0.20 4.30
N TYR A 59 -2.43 -0.62 4.84
CA TYR A 59 -3.16 -0.31 6.06
C TYR A 59 -2.22 -0.09 7.26
N LYS A 60 -2.62 0.81 8.15
CA LYS A 60 -1.91 1.03 9.41
C LYS A 60 -1.96 -0.24 10.25
N ARG A 61 -0.80 -0.63 10.79
CA ARG A 61 -0.66 -1.80 11.67
C ARG A 61 0.16 -1.45 12.89
N ASN A 62 0.13 -2.35 13.87
CA ASN A 62 0.97 -2.21 15.05
C ASN A 62 2.45 -2.30 14.63
N ALA A 63 3.18 -1.20 14.87
CA ALA A 63 4.58 -1.06 14.46
C ALA A 63 5.50 -2.06 15.18
N ALA A 64 5.31 -2.28 16.48
CA ALA A 64 6.10 -3.20 17.30
C ALA A 64 5.83 -4.70 17.03
N THR A 65 5.01 -5.02 16.02
CA THR A 65 4.75 -6.40 15.60
C THR A 65 4.88 -6.52 14.09
N PHE A 66 3.89 -6.07 13.32
CA PHE A 66 3.95 -6.11 11.87
C PHE A 66 5.11 -5.27 11.32
N GLY A 67 5.39 -4.11 11.91
CA GLY A 67 6.51 -3.27 11.49
C GLY A 67 7.85 -3.97 11.67
N ASP A 68 8.12 -4.45 12.88
CA ASP A 68 9.36 -5.17 13.21
C ASP A 68 9.55 -6.44 12.36
N ASP A 69 8.48 -7.22 12.15
CA ASP A 69 8.53 -8.43 11.33
C ASP A 69 8.86 -8.12 9.85
N ILE A 70 8.26 -7.07 9.28
CA ILE A 70 8.52 -6.64 7.90
C ILE A 70 9.90 -5.98 7.78
N GLN A 71 10.35 -5.26 8.81
CA GLN A 71 11.71 -4.74 8.87
C GLN A 71 12.73 -5.88 8.89
N LYS A 72 12.49 -6.93 9.68
CA LYS A 72 13.33 -8.14 9.71
C LYS A 72 13.34 -8.86 8.36
N LEU A 73 12.17 -9.02 7.72
CA LEU A 73 12.04 -9.56 6.36
C LEU A 73 12.95 -8.81 5.36
N ASN A 74 12.83 -7.48 5.34
CA ASN A 74 13.59 -6.61 4.44
C ASN A 74 15.09 -6.61 4.74
N THR A 75 15.47 -6.57 6.03
CA THR A 75 16.87 -6.59 6.47
C THR A 75 17.55 -7.89 6.06
N ASN A 76 16.85 -9.01 6.17
CA ASN A 76 17.36 -10.32 5.75
C ASN A 76 17.27 -10.55 4.23
N ARG A 77 16.68 -9.59 3.48
CA ARG A 77 16.44 -9.72 2.03
C ARG A 77 15.65 -10.97 1.65
N HIS A 78 14.77 -11.41 2.55
CA HIS A 78 13.92 -12.57 2.32
C HIS A 78 12.62 -12.18 1.62
N THR A 79 12.19 -13.03 0.70
CA THR A 79 10.81 -13.07 0.21
C THR A 79 9.88 -13.61 1.30
N ILE A 80 8.57 -13.39 1.14
CA ILE A 80 7.56 -13.96 2.05
C ILE A 80 7.63 -15.50 2.04
N GLY A 81 7.88 -16.11 0.87
CA GLY A 81 8.06 -17.55 0.75
C GLY A 81 9.25 -18.08 1.57
N GLU A 82 10.40 -17.40 1.47
CA GLU A 82 11.59 -17.76 2.26
C GLU A 82 11.36 -17.58 3.75
N ALA A 83 10.76 -16.47 4.18
CA ALA A 83 10.49 -16.23 5.60
C ALA A 83 9.54 -17.28 6.20
N THR A 84 8.54 -17.74 5.45
CA THR A 84 7.60 -18.76 5.97
C THR A 84 8.22 -20.14 6.15
N THR A 85 9.28 -20.45 5.42
CA THR A 85 9.98 -21.75 5.50
C THR A 85 11.23 -21.70 6.38
N SER A 86 11.84 -20.53 6.57
CA SER A 86 13.04 -20.35 7.38
C SER A 86 12.80 -20.59 8.88
N PRO A 87 13.77 -21.18 9.60
CA PRO A 87 13.76 -21.27 11.07
C PRO A 87 14.03 -19.92 11.76
N ASP A 88 14.49 -18.90 11.05
CA ASP A 88 14.82 -17.57 11.60
C ASP A 88 13.58 -16.79 12.05
N TYR A 89 12.39 -17.28 11.70
CA TYR A 89 11.11 -16.66 12.03
C TYR A 89 10.29 -17.59 12.92
N THR A 90 9.76 -17.02 14.00
CA THR A 90 8.75 -17.63 14.85
C THR A 90 7.44 -17.85 14.09
N LEU A 91 6.59 -18.72 14.60
CA LEU A 91 5.26 -18.97 14.02
C LEU A 91 4.43 -17.68 13.88
N MET A 92 4.51 -16.79 14.87
CA MET A 92 3.74 -15.54 14.87
C MET A 92 4.27 -14.54 13.84
N GLU A 93 5.60 -14.40 13.70
CA GLU A 93 6.20 -13.59 12.64
C GLU A 93 5.75 -14.08 11.25
N LYS A 94 5.82 -15.40 11.02
CA LYS A 94 5.37 -16.02 9.76
C LYS A 94 3.91 -15.70 9.47
N GLN A 95 3.04 -15.82 10.46
CA GLN A 95 1.62 -15.54 10.30
C GLN A 95 1.36 -14.06 9.97
N ARG A 96 2.03 -13.13 10.66
CA ARG A 96 1.85 -11.68 10.42
C ARG A 96 2.41 -11.26 9.07
N ILE A 97 3.59 -11.75 8.67
CA ILE A 97 4.16 -11.54 7.33
C ILE A 97 3.23 -12.09 6.25
N LYS A 98 2.69 -13.31 6.43
CA LYS A 98 1.74 -13.91 5.49
C LYS A 98 0.45 -13.10 5.38
N THR A 99 -0.09 -12.62 6.49
CA THR A 99 -1.28 -11.76 6.50
C THR A 99 -0.99 -10.45 5.76
N PHE A 100 0.14 -9.78 6.04
CA PHE A 100 0.56 -8.59 5.30
C PHE A 100 0.67 -8.83 3.80
N GLY A 101 1.38 -9.89 3.40
CA GLY A 101 1.50 -10.26 2.00
C GLY A 101 0.15 -10.53 1.35
N ARG A 102 -0.73 -11.31 2.01
CA ARG A 102 -2.07 -11.61 1.50
C ARG A 102 -2.85 -10.32 1.24
N ASP A 103 -2.91 -9.41 2.20
CA ASP A 103 -3.69 -8.18 2.07
C ASP A 103 -3.22 -7.32 0.89
N VAL A 104 -1.91 -7.25 0.63
CA VAL A 104 -1.34 -6.49 -0.51
C VAL A 104 -1.57 -7.23 -1.83
N PHE A 105 -1.27 -8.52 -1.89
CA PHE A 105 -1.38 -9.30 -3.13
C PHE A 105 -2.83 -9.53 -3.55
N ASP A 106 -3.78 -9.62 -2.61
CA ASP A 106 -5.20 -9.73 -2.92
C ASP A 106 -5.71 -8.44 -3.59
N GLN A 107 -5.27 -7.27 -3.11
CA GLN A 107 -5.57 -5.98 -3.76
C GLN A 107 -4.95 -5.89 -5.16
N LEU A 108 -3.69 -6.29 -5.32
CA LEU A 108 -3.02 -6.30 -6.63
C LEU A 108 -3.68 -7.26 -7.62
N ARG A 109 -4.15 -8.43 -7.17
CA ARG A 109 -4.88 -9.37 -8.03
C ARG A 109 -6.24 -8.86 -8.47
N ALA A 110 -6.85 -7.93 -7.73
CA ALA A 110 -8.10 -7.29 -8.10
C ALA A 110 -7.93 -6.15 -9.13
N VAL A 111 -6.70 -5.76 -9.45
CA VAL A 111 -6.42 -4.73 -10.47
C VAL A 111 -6.63 -5.31 -11.88
N PRO A 112 -7.43 -4.66 -12.76
CA PRO A 112 -7.56 -5.04 -14.16
C PRO A 112 -6.35 -4.50 -14.95
N TRP A 113 -5.34 -5.35 -15.13
CA TRP A 113 -4.10 -5.07 -15.86
C TRP A 113 -4.31 -4.86 -17.35
#